data_AF-A0ABD3VG97-F1
#
_entry.id   AF-A0ABD3VG97-F1
#
_cell.length_a   1.000
_cell.length_b   1.000
_cell.length_c   1.000
_cell.angle_alpha   90.00
_cell.angle_beta   90.00
_cell.angle_gamma   90.00
#
_symmetry.space_group_name_H-M   'P 1'
#
loop_
_entity.id
_entity.type
_entity.pdbx_description
1 polymer ?
#
loop_
_entity_poly.entity_id
_entity_poly.type
_entity_poly.pdbx_seq_one_letter_code
_entity_poly.pdbx_strand_id
1 'polypeptide(L)'
;MLNNNKKRTRTYDAEGRIFQEKWKLNNFFLEHRGAPVCLICNELVAIMNDYNLRRHYKIRHNDDFGKFEGRMREDKLASLKKNLAVQQNICNKVSWQTDAAMRASYEVAVAIAKQGKPFTDGEFVKSCMMKVVEHICPEKNEQFGTISLLKQTVTHHVEDKASNLHQQLERELQKSLSGTLLLLMRALTYQTQHSC
;
A
#
# COMPACT_ATOMS: atom_id res chain seq x y z
N MET A 1 49.46 12.46 3.23
CA MET A 1 49.21 11.88 1.89
C MET A 1 48.29 10.67 2.03
N LEU A 2 47.41 10.50 1.05
CA LEU A 2 46.14 9.77 1.10
C LEU A 2 46.25 8.25 1.31
N ASN A 3 45.32 7.74 2.12
CA ASN A 3 44.44 6.57 1.93
C ASN A 3 44.98 5.32 1.20
N ASN A 4 44.80 4.16 1.83
CA ASN A 4 44.07 3.07 1.18
C ASN A 4 43.57 2.03 2.19
N ASN A 5 42.50 2.41 2.90
CA ASN A 5 41.61 1.45 3.52
C ASN A 5 40.78 0.78 2.42
N LYS A 6 41.36 -0.23 1.75
CA LYS A 6 40.63 -1.05 0.77
C LYS A 6 39.77 -2.06 1.55
N LYS A 7 38.63 -1.58 2.08
CA LYS A 7 37.50 -2.45 2.42
C LYS A 7 37.26 -3.33 1.19
N ARG A 8 37.49 -4.63 1.33
CA ARG A 8 37.18 -5.62 0.30
C ARG A 8 35.65 -5.66 0.15
N THR A 9 35.11 -4.76 -0.66
CA THR A 9 33.73 -4.86 -1.13
C THR A 9 33.69 -6.07 -2.04
N ARG A 10 33.13 -7.19 -1.55
CA ARG A 10 32.80 -8.33 -2.38
C ARG A 10 31.76 -7.84 -3.39
N THR A 11 32.18 -7.59 -4.62
CA THR A 11 31.27 -7.56 -5.77
C THR A 11 30.72 -8.97 -5.91
N TYR A 12 29.59 -9.23 -5.26
CA TYR A 12 28.84 -10.47 -5.41
C TYR A 12 28.00 -10.32 -6.67
N ASP A 13 28.16 -11.27 -7.59
CA ASP A 13 27.59 -11.26 -8.92
C ASP A 13 26.07 -11.05 -8.88
N ALA A 14 25.55 -10.25 -9.81
CA ALA A 14 24.12 -9.96 -9.92
C ALA A 14 23.25 -11.22 -10.10
N GLU A 15 23.86 -12.32 -10.55
CA GLU A 15 23.25 -13.65 -10.72
C GLU A 15 22.75 -14.25 -9.40
N GLY A 16 23.36 -13.91 -8.27
CA GLY A 16 22.97 -14.40 -6.95
C GLY A 16 21.71 -13.75 -6.39
N ARG A 17 21.09 -12.80 -7.11
CA ARG A 17 19.86 -12.07 -6.72
C ARG A 17 18.66 -12.37 -7.62
N ILE A 18 18.79 -13.29 -8.58
CA ILE A 18 17.70 -13.71 -9.45
C ILE A 18 17.02 -14.93 -8.85
N PHE A 19 15.69 -14.92 -8.81
CA PHE A 19 14.90 -16.03 -8.28
C PHE A 19 15.08 -17.29 -9.13
N GLN A 20 15.38 -18.42 -8.49
CA GLN A 20 15.53 -19.70 -9.19
C GLN A 20 14.33 -20.60 -8.97
N GLU A 21 13.76 -21.15 -10.05
CA GLU A 21 12.60 -22.04 -10.01
C GLU A 21 12.79 -23.25 -9.08
N LYS A 22 14.02 -23.76 -8.97
CA LYS A 22 14.37 -24.86 -8.06
C LYS A 22 14.01 -24.56 -6.61
N TRP A 23 13.99 -23.29 -6.19
CA TRP A 23 13.65 -22.89 -4.82
C TRP A 23 12.16 -23.05 -4.53
N LYS A 24 11.30 -23.07 -5.55
CA LYS A 24 9.87 -23.33 -5.39
C LYS A 24 9.63 -24.73 -4.86
N LEU A 25 10.22 -25.73 -5.51
CA LEU A 25 10.04 -27.11 -5.10
C LEU A 25 10.92 -27.48 -3.93
N ASN A 26 12.19 -27.08 -3.92
CA ASN A 26 13.13 -27.55 -2.90
C ASN A 26 12.88 -26.91 -1.53
N ASN A 27 12.46 -25.65 -1.48
CA ASN A 27 12.38 -24.88 -0.24
C ASN A 27 11.01 -24.22 0.00
N PHE A 28 10.02 -24.44 -0.89
CA PHE A 28 8.69 -23.82 -0.84
C PHE A 28 8.72 -22.28 -0.88
N PHE A 29 9.55 -21.69 -1.73
CA PHE A 29 9.59 -20.23 -1.91
C PHE A 29 8.90 -19.77 -3.21
N LEU A 30 8.42 -18.54 -3.23
CA LEU A 30 8.04 -17.81 -4.45
C LEU A 30 8.65 -16.42 -4.45
N GLU A 31 8.73 -15.82 -5.63
CA GLU A 31 9.01 -14.40 -5.77
C GLU A 31 7.71 -13.59 -5.75
N HIS A 32 7.65 -12.58 -4.89
CA HIS A 32 6.59 -11.58 -4.87
C HIS A 32 7.21 -10.18 -4.83
N ARG A 33 6.91 -9.35 -5.83
CA ARG A 33 7.42 -7.96 -5.95
C ARG A 33 8.94 -7.85 -5.79
N GLY A 34 9.71 -8.78 -6.36
CA GLY A 34 11.17 -8.76 -6.29
C GLY A 34 11.77 -9.31 -4.99
N ALA A 35 10.96 -9.93 -4.12
CA ALA A 35 11.43 -10.53 -2.86
C ALA A 35 10.96 -11.99 -2.70
N PRO A 36 11.77 -12.86 -2.08
CA PRO A 36 11.40 -14.25 -1.81
C PRO A 36 10.46 -14.35 -0.60
N VAL A 37 9.32 -14.99 -0.80
CA VAL A 37 8.31 -15.30 0.23
C VAL A 37 8.30 -16.80 0.48
N CYS A 38 8.40 -17.20 1.75
CA CYS A 38 8.21 -18.59 2.16
C CYS A 38 6.72 -18.93 2.15
N LEU A 39 6.31 -19.97 1.42
CA LEU A 39 4.90 -20.38 1.33
C LEU A 39 4.38 -21.10 2.58
N ILE A 40 5.26 -21.51 3.49
CA ILE A 40 4.89 -22.25 4.69
C ILE A 40 4.49 -21.29 5.81
N CYS A 41 5.30 -20.26 6.05
CA CYS A 41 5.07 -19.27 7.12
C CYS A 41 4.73 -17.86 6.63
N ASN A 42 4.68 -17.64 5.30
CA ASN A 42 4.41 -16.35 4.68
C ASN A 42 5.41 -15.23 5.04
N GLU A 43 6.60 -15.58 5.54
CA GLU A 43 7.67 -14.61 5.84
C GLU A 43 8.46 -14.21 4.58
N LEU A 44 8.80 -12.92 4.47
CA LEU A 44 9.74 -12.39 3.49
C LEU A 44 11.18 -12.62 3.95
N VAL A 45 12.03 -13.14 3.06
CA VAL A 45 13.46 -13.27 3.32
C VAL A 45 14.22 -12.10 2.69
N ALA A 46 14.91 -11.33 3.52
CA ALA A 46 15.50 -10.03 3.15
C ALA A 46 16.48 -10.07 1.96
N ILE A 47 17.17 -11.19 1.74
CA ILE A 47 18.14 -11.34 0.67
C ILE A 47 17.80 -12.60 -0.14
N MET A 48 17.53 -12.39 -1.43
CA MET A 48 17.19 -13.41 -2.40
C MET A 48 18.41 -14.21 -2.83
N ASN A 49 18.91 -15.11 -1.98
CA ASN A 49 19.97 -16.05 -2.34
C ASN A 49 19.72 -17.46 -1.79
N ASP A 50 20.32 -18.43 -2.46
CA ASP A 50 20.17 -19.87 -2.20
C ASP A 50 20.51 -20.28 -0.76
N TYR A 51 21.54 -19.68 -0.16
CA TYR A 51 21.94 -19.95 1.22
C TYR A 51 20.86 -19.55 2.22
N ASN A 52 20.32 -18.32 2.10
CA ASN A 52 19.34 -17.79 3.03
C ASN A 52 18.00 -18.54 2.94
N LEU A 53 17.55 -18.84 1.72
CA LEU A 53 16.29 -19.56 1.50
C LEU A 53 16.38 -20.99 2.03
N ARG A 54 17.47 -21.71 1.73
CA ARG A 54 17.69 -23.06 2.27
C ARG A 54 17.84 -23.06 3.78
N ARG A 55 18.59 -22.11 4.35
CA ARG A 55 18.78 -22.02 5.80
C ARG A 55 17.45 -21.76 6.51
N HIS A 56 16.62 -20.86 5.98
CA HIS A 56 15.28 -20.62 6.48
C HIS A 56 14.46 -21.90 6.49
N TYR A 57 14.37 -22.59 5.35
CA TYR A 57 13.63 -23.86 5.26
C TYR A 57 14.18 -24.91 6.22
N LYS A 58 15.50 -25.10 6.24
CA LYS A 58 16.16 -26.14 7.03
C LYS A 58 15.92 -25.98 8.53
N ILE A 59 15.99 -24.76 9.04
CA ILE A 59 15.87 -24.49 10.47
C ILE A 59 14.41 -24.44 10.92
N ARG A 60 13.51 -23.90 10.08
CA ARG A 60 12.13 -23.61 10.49
C ARG A 60 11.14 -24.70 10.12
N HIS A 61 11.36 -25.40 9.00
CA HIS A 61 10.32 -26.18 8.34
C HIS A 61 10.73 -27.60 7.96
N ASN A 62 12.02 -27.95 8.02
CA ASN A 62 12.49 -29.24 7.55
C ASN A 62 11.90 -30.43 8.32
N ASP A 63 11.71 -30.29 9.63
CA ASP A 63 11.21 -31.39 10.45
C ASP A 63 9.77 -31.78 10.06
N ASP A 64 8.96 -30.79 9.68
CA ASP A 64 7.57 -31.00 9.29
C ASP A 64 7.37 -31.25 7.79
N PHE A 65 8.22 -30.65 6.94
CA PHE A 65 8.06 -30.63 5.48
C PHE A 65 9.13 -31.41 4.71
N GLY A 66 10.18 -31.88 5.37
CA GLY A 66 11.23 -32.72 4.79
C GLY A 66 10.70 -34.07 4.30
N LYS A 67 9.62 -34.58 4.91
CA LYS A 67 8.97 -35.85 4.55
C LYS A 67 8.27 -35.85 3.19
N PHE A 68 8.02 -34.69 2.59
CA PHE A 68 7.36 -34.61 1.29
C PHE A 68 8.38 -34.72 0.17
N GLU A 69 8.29 -35.77 -0.63
CA GLU A 69 9.14 -36.03 -1.80
C GLU A 69 8.33 -36.36 -3.05
N GLY A 70 8.93 -36.19 -4.23
CA GLY A 70 8.30 -36.46 -5.52
C GLY A 70 6.94 -35.76 -5.68
N ARG A 71 5.94 -36.50 -6.16
CA ARG A 71 4.57 -35.99 -6.38
C ARG A 71 3.92 -35.40 -5.12
N MET A 72 4.15 -36.00 -3.94
CA MET A 72 3.58 -35.46 -2.70
C MET A 72 4.11 -34.06 -2.39
N ARG A 73 5.35 -33.77 -2.76
CA ARG A 73 5.95 -32.44 -2.60
C ARG A 73 5.34 -31.42 -3.56
N GLU A 74 5.12 -31.83 -4.80
CA GLU A 74 4.46 -31.01 -5.83
C GLU A 74 3.02 -30.68 -5.45
N ASP A 75 2.26 -31.67 -4.99
CA ASP A 75 0.89 -31.49 -4.51
C ASP A 75 0.84 -30.55 -3.30
N LYS A 76 1.80 -30.70 -2.37
CA LYS A 76 1.90 -29.80 -1.22
C LYS A 76 2.22 -28.36 -1.65
N LEU A 77 3.14 -28.19 -2.60
CA LEU A 77 3.47 -26.88 -3.16
C LEU A 77 2.24 -26.24 -3.82
N ALA A 78 1.47 -27.01 -4.60
CA ALA A 78 0.25 -26.54 -5.25
C ALA A 78 -0.82 -26.14 -4.22
N SER A 79 -1.00 -26.92 -3.16
CA SER A 79 -1.90 -26.61 -2.05
C SER A 79 -1.50 -25.32 -1.33
N LEU A 80 -0.21 -25.15 -1.00
CA LEU A 80 0.29 -23.93 -0.35
C LEU A 80 0.10 -22.69 -1.23
N LYS A 81 0.37 -22.79 -2.54
CA LYS A 81 0.09 -21.72 -3.51
C LYS A 81 -1.38 -21.32 -3.52
N LYS A 82 -2.28 -22.31 -3.56
CA LYS A 82 -3.73 -22.07 -3.55
C LYS A 82 -4.16 -21.37 -2.26
N ASN A 83 -3.66 -21.82 -1.10
CA ASN A 83 -3.96 -21.21 0.19
C ASN A 83 -3.48 -19.76 0.25
N LEU A 84 -2.26 -19.48 -0.22
CA LEU A 84 -1.73 -18.12 -0.27
C LEU A 84 -2.59 -17.21 -1.17
N ALA A 85 -3.02 -17.70 -2.33
CA ALA A 85 -3.90 -16.94 -3.22
C ALA A 85 -5.26 -16.64 -2.57
N VAL A 86 -5.85 -17.59 -1.85
CA VAL A 86 -7.09 -17.38 -1.08
C VAL A 86 -6.88 -16.33 0.01
N GLN A 87 -5.79 -16.42 0.78
CA GLN A 87 -5.44 -15.43 1.81
C GLN A 87 -5.26 -14.02 1.23
N GLN A 88 -4.57 -13.91 0.09
CA GLN A 88 -4.38 -12.64 -0.62
C GLN A 88 -5.71 -12.06 -1.09
N ASN A 89 -6.61 -12.89 -1.64
CA ASN A 89 -7.92 -12.43 -2.11
C ASN A 89 -8.79 -11.93 -0.96
N ILE A 90 -8.77 -12.60 0.19
CA ILE A 90 -9.49 -12.15 1.39
C ILE A 90 -8.92 -10.81 1.87
N CYS A 91 -7.60 -10.69 1.98
CA CYS A 91 -6.93 -9.44 2.40
C CYS A 91 -7.23 -8.27 1.44
N ASN A 92 -7.18 -8.52 0.13
CA ASN A 92 -7.51 -7.52 -0.89
C ASN A 92 -8.97 -7.09 -0.80
N LYS A 93 -9.90 -8.04 -0.58
CA LYS A 93 -11.32 -7.74 -0.41
C LYS A 93 -11.56 -6.88 0.83
N VAL A 94 -10.94 -7.22 1.97
CA VAL A 94 -11.02 -6.43 3.21
C VAL A 94 -10.45 -5.03 2.97
N SER A 95 -9.28 -4.92 2.33
CA SER A 95 -8.66 -3.63 2.00
C SER A 95 -9.57 -2.76 1.11
N TRP A 96 -10.17 -3.34 0.07
CA TRP A 96 -11.12 -2.63 -0.80
C TRP A 96 -12.37 -2.18 -0.02
N GLN A 97 -12.93 -3.04 0.84
CA GLN A 97 -14.09 -2.68 1.66
C GLN A 97 -13.76 -1.54 2.64
N THR A 98 -12.58 -1.58 3.28
CA THR A 98 -12.12 -0.50 4.16
C THR A 98 -11.89 0.81 3.40
N ASP A 99 -11.37 0.76 2.17
CA ASP A 99 -11.18 1.94 1.33
C ASP A 99 -12.54 2.54 0.89
N ALA A 100 -13.49 1.69 0.48
CA ALA A 100 -14.84 2.13 0.14
C ALA A 100 -15.57 2.79 1.33
N ALA A 101 -15.49 2.18 2.52
CA ALA A 101 -16.08 2.72 3.74
C ALA A 101 -15.43 4.04 4.17
N MET A 102 -14.10 4.15 4.04
CA MET A 102 -13.35 5.37 4.32
C MET A 102 -13.76 6.50 3.37
N ARG A 103 -13.86 6.23 2.06
CA ARG A 103 -14.31 7.20 1.07
C ARG A 103 -15.73 7.68 1.36
N ALA A 104 -16.65 6.76 1.63
CA ALA A 104 -18.03 7.10 2.00
C ALA A 104 -18.09 7.96 3.27
N SER A 105 -17.32 7.60 4.31
CA SER A 105 -17.18 8.37 5.54
C SER A 105 -16.71 9.80 5.28
N TYR A 106 -15.66 9.95 4.46
CA TYR A 106 -15.10 11.24 4.09
C TYR A 106 -16.09 12.11 3.32
N GLU A 107 -16.81 11.54 2.35
CA GLU A 107 -17.81 12.25 1.56
C GLU A 107 -18.97 12.75 2.43
N VAL A 108 -19.48 11.91 3.34
CA VAL A 108 -20.54 12.29 4.27
C VAL A 108 -20.06 13.38 5.24
N ALA A 109 -18.84 13.27 5.77
CA ALA A 109 -18.27 14.29 6.65
C ALA A 109 -18.15 15.66 5.95
N VAL A 110 -17.66 15.68 4.70
CA VAL A 110 -17.60 16.90 3.88
C VAL A 110 -18.99 17.44 3.58
N ALA A 111 -19.99 16.58 3.34
CA ALA A 111 -21.36 17.02 3.11
C ALA A 111 -21.98 17.68 4.35
N ILE A 112 -21.77 17.11 5.54
CA ILE A 112 -22.17 17.68 6.84
C ILE A 112 -21.56 19.08 7.01
N ALA A 113 -20.25 19.20 6.80
CA ALA A 113 -19.54 20.47 6.95
C ALA A 113 -20.00 21.52 5.93
N LYS A 114 -20.20 21.13 4.67
CA LYS A 114 -20.71 22.04 3.61
C LYS A 114 -22.09 22.60 3.93
N GLN A 115 -22.94 21.82 4.58
CA GLN A 115 -24.27 22.27 5.02
C GLN A 115 -24.26 22.99 6.38
N GLY A 116 -23.08 23.15 7.01
CA GLY A 116 -22.94 23.80 8.31
C GLY A 116 -23.61 23.03 9.45
N LYS A 117 -23.77 21.71 9.32
CA LYS A 117 -24.39 20.87 10.34
C LYS A 117 -23.39 20.50 11.44
N PRO A 118 -23.84 20.31 12.69
CA PRO A 118 -22.99 19.81 13.76
C PRO A 118 -22.33 18.47 13.40
N PHE A 119 -21.06 18.30 13.73
CA PHE A 119 -20.34 17.05 13.42
C PHE A 119 -20.85 15.85 14.22
N THR A 120 -21.58 16.09 15.31
CA THR A 120 -22.32 15.07 16.07
C THR A 120 -23.45 14.45 15.25
N ASP A 121 -23.96 15.15 14.22
CA ASP A 121 -25.04 14.63 13.36
C ASP A 121 -24.57 13.43 12.52
N GLY A 122 -23.26 13.18 12.42
CA GLY A 122 -22.71 12.00 11.76
C GLY A 122 -23.26 10.68 12.34
N GLU A 123 -23.41 10.61 13.67
CA GLU A 123 -23.99 9.44 14.34
C GLU A 123 -25.47 9.25 14.00
N PHE A 124 -26.22 10.37 13.93
CA PHE A 124 -27.62 10.35 13.51
C PHE A 124 -27.75 9.90 12.05
N VAL A 125 -26.93 10.42 11.13
CA VAL A 125 -26.90 10.00 9.72
C VAL A 125 -26.60 8.51 9.60
N LYS A 126 -25.63 7.99 10.36
CA LYS A 126 -25.33 6.56 10.38
C LYS A 126 -26.54 5.73 10.85
N SER A 127 -27.19 6.16 11.93
CA SER A 127 -28.39 5.49 12.45
C SER A 127 -29.52 5.43 11.42
N CYS A 128 -29.80 6.54 10.72
CA CYS A 128 -30.78 6.58 9.65
C CYS A 128 -30.43 5.61 8.50
N MET A 129 -29.17 5.60 8.07
CA MET A 129 -28.70 4.73 6.99
C MET A 129 -28.85 3.25 7.36
N MET A 130 -28.50 2.86 8.59
CA MET A 130 -28.60 1.47 9.05
C MET A 130 -30.05 0.96 9.07
N LYS A 131 -31.01 1.80 9.50
CA LYS A 131 -32.44 1.44 9.46
C LYS A 131 -32.95 1.20 8.03
N VAL A 132 -32.46 1.97 7.07
CA VAL A 132 -32.81 1.79 5.65
C VAL A 132 -32.24 0.49 5.11
N VAL A 133 -30.97 0.20 5.41
CA VAL A 133 -30.27 -1.01 4.95
C VAL A 133 -30.90 -2.26 5.51
N GLU A 134 -31.34 -2.25 6.77
CA GLU A 134 -32.02 -3.37 7.41
C GLU A 134 -33.28 -3.83 6.64
N HIS A 135 -34.01 -2.89 6.02
CA HIS A 135 -35.22 -3.20 5.26
C HIS A 135 -34.98 -3.46 3.77
N ILE A 136 -34.03 -2.74 3.15
CA ILE A 136 -33.84 -2.80 1.69
C ILE A 136 -32.81 -3.85 1.28
N CYS A 137 -31.70 -3.96 2.01
CA CYS A 137 -30.57 -4.84 1.65
C CYS A 137 -29.83 -5.36 2.90
N PRO A 138 -30.49 -6.23 3.71
CA PRO A 138 -29.92 -6.74 4.95
C PRO A 138 -28.60 -7.50 4.73
N GLU A 139 -28.38 -8.06 3.54
CA GLU A 139 -27.13 -8.75 3.18
C GLU A 139 -25.90 -7.83 3.10
N LYS A 140 -26.12 -6.50 3.07
CA LYS A 140 -25.05 -5.48 3.04
C LYS A 140 -24.84 -4.79 4.38
N ASN A 141 -25.61 -5.13 5.41
CA ASN A 141 -25.62 -4.45 6.70
C ASN A 141 -24.21 -4.29 7.31
N GLU A 142 -23.39 -5.35 7.27
CA GLU A 142 -22.00 -5.31 7.73
C GLU A 142 -21.16 -4.24 7.02
N GLN A 143 -21.32 -4.07 5.70
CA GLN A 143 -20.56 -3.10 4.90
C GLN A 143 -20.88 -1.67 5.33
N PHE A 144 -22.16 -1.36 5.57
CA PHE A 144 -22.58 -0.05 6.06
C PHE A 144 -22.18 0.20 7.52
N GLY A 145 -22.15 -0.87 8.34
CA GLY A 145 -21.67 -0.82 9.71
C GLY A 145 -20.22 -0.36 9.85
N THR A 146 -19.36 -0.68 8.86
CA THR A 146 -17.95 -0.27 8.86
C THR A 146 -17.72 1.23 8.63
N ILE A 147 -18.71 1.99 8.17
CA ILE A 147 -18.57 3.43 7.90
C ILE A 147 -18.52 4.19 9.24
N SER A 148 -17.43 4.90 9.51
CA SER A 148 -17.20 5.59 10.80
C SER A 148 -17.62 7.06 10.75
N LEU A 149 -18.78 7.40 11.29
CA LEU A 149 -19.30 8.77 11.33
C LEU A 149 -19.33 9.38 12.74
N LEU A 150 -18.41 8.95 13.61
CA LEU A 150 -18.23 9.55 14.93
C LEU A 150 -17.78 11.01 14.78
N LYS A 151 -18.14 11.86 15.75
CA LYS A 151 -17.75 13.29 15.76
C LYS A 151 -16.26 13.49 15.45
N GLN A 152 -15.38 12.72 16.11
CA GLN A 152 -13.93 12.81 15.93
C GLN A 152 -13.48 12.49 14.50
N THR A 153 -14.07 11.45 13.89
CA THR A 153 -13.79 11.06 12.50
C THR A 153 -14.25 12.13 11.52
N VAL A 154 -15.46 12.67 11.73
CA VAL A 154 -16.00 13.76 10.92
C VAL A 154 -15.10 15.00 11.03
N THR A 155 -14.69 15.39 12.24
CA THR A 155 -13.73 16.50 12.45
C THR A 155 -12.46 16.28 11.65
N HIS A 156 -11.84 15.10 11.78
CA HIS A 156 -10.57 14.80 11.14
C HIS A 156 -10.66 14.86 9.61
N HIS A 157 -11.73 14.30 9.02
CA HIS A 157 -11.95 14.36 7.57
C HIS A 157 -12.12 15.80 7.07
N VAL A 158 -12.82 16.64 7.83
CA VAL A 158 -13.03 18.05 7.48
C VAL A 158 -11.73 18.85 7.59
N GLU A 159 -10.94 18.62 8.64
CA GLU A 159 -9.62 19.24 8.82
C GLU A 159 -8.63 18.83 7.73
N ASP A 160 -8.61 17.54 7.37
CA ASP A 160 -7.82 17.03 6.25
C ASP A 160 -8.24 17.69 4.93
N LYS A 161 -9.55 17.80 4.68
CA LYS A 161 -10.06 18.47 3.48
C LYS A 161 -9.64 19.95 3.45
N ALA A 162 -9.75 20.64 4.58
CA ALA A 162 -9.36 22.05 4.69
C ALA A 162 -7.85 22.23 4.45
N SER A 163 -7.02 21.39 5.06
CA SER A 163 -5.56 21.38 4.88
C SER A 163 -5.19 21.11 3.42
N ASN A 164 -5.86 20.15 2.77
CA ASN A 164 -5.62 19.82 1.37
C ASN A 164 -5.96 21.01 0.44
N LEU A 165 -7.11 21.66 0.66
CA LEU A 165 -7.51 22.85 -0.08
C LEU A 165 -6.53 24.00 0.12
N HIS A 166 -6.06 24.21 1.34
CA HIS A 166 -5.05 25.21 1.65
C HIS A 166 -3.75 24.98 0.87
N GLN A 167 -3.21 23.77 0.91
CA GLN A 167 -2.01 23.41 0.15
C GLN A 167 -2.20 23.49 -1.38
N GLN A 168 -3.41 23.23 -1.89
CA GLN A 168 -3.71 23.43 -3.30
C GLN A 168 -3.65 24.91 -3.67
N LEU A 169 -4.25 25.77 -2.87
CA LEU A 169 -4.23 27.23 -3.08
C LEU A 169 -2.78 27.77 -3.03
N GLU A 170 -1.98 27.35 -2.06
CA GLU A 170 -0.56 27.75 -1.95
C GLU A 170 0.24 27.36 -3.20
N ARG A 171 0.04 26.13 -3.70
CA ARG A 171 0.72 25.66 -4.92
C ARG A 171 0.31 26.46 -6.15
N GLU A 172 -0.98 26.76 -6.31
CA GLU A 172 -1.45 27.58 -7.43
C GLU A 172 -0.91 29.02 -7.37
N LEU A 173 -0.82 29.60 -6.17
CA LEU A 173 -0.22 30.92 -5.98
C LEU A 173 1.27 30.93 -6.34
N GLN A 174 2.03 29.92 -5.88
CA GLN A 174 3.45 29.77 -6.21
C GLN A 174 3.69 29.58 -7.71
N LYS A 175 2.84 28.80 -8.39
CA LYS A 175 2.91 28.63 -9.86
C LYS A 175 2.66 29.96 -10.59
N SER A 176 1.66 30.73 -10.17
CA SER A 176 1.35 32.03 -10.78
C SER A 176 2.50 33.04 -10.63
N LEU A 177 3.07 33.12 -9.42
CA LEU A 177 4.23 33.99 -9.13
C LEU A 177 5.47 33.60 -9.93
N SER A 178 5.82 32.31 -9.96
CA SER A 178 6.97 31.81 -10.72
C SER A 178 6.81 32.00 -12.23
N GLY A 179 5.60 31.78 -12.77
CA GLY A 179 5.29 32.03 -14.18
C GLY A 179 5.46 33.51 -14.55
N THR A 180 4.95 34.42 -13.73
CA THR A 180 5.07 35.86 -13.97
C THR A 180 6.53 36.33 -13.90
N LEU A 181 7.29 35.86 -12.89
CA LEU A 181 8.72 36.17 -12.77
C LEU A 181 9.52 35.67 -13.98
N LEU A 182 9.23 34.47 -14.47
CA LEU A 182 9.89 33.90 -15.66
C LEU A 182 9.62 34.72 -16.92
N LEU A 183 8.39 35.22 -17.11
CA LEU A 183 8.04 36.09 -18.22
C LEU A 183 8.75 37.44 -18.16
N LEU A 184 8.83 38.05 -16.97
CA LEU A 184 9.58 39.29 -16.76
C LEU A 184 11.07 39.11 -17.01
N MET A 185 11.66 38.02 -16.51
CA MET A 185 13.07 37.69 -16.78
C MET A 185 13.33 37.52 -18.29
N ARG A 186 12.43 36.84 -19.03
CA ARG A 186 12.53 36.70 -20.49
C ARG A 186 12.44 38.05 -21.23
N ALA A 187 11.50 38.91 -20.82
CA ALA A 187 11.33 40.24 -21.41
C ALA A 187 12.57 41.12 -21.22
N LEU A 188 13.16 41.11 -20.02
CA LEU A 188 14.39 41.83 -19.72
C LEU A 188 15.58 41.30 -20.54
N THR A 189 15.73 39.97 -20.64
CA THR A 189 16.79 39.38 -21.49
C THR A 189 16.64 39.76 -22.97
N TYR A 190 15.39 39.82 -23.47
CA TYR A 190 15.11 40.21 -24.84
C TYR A 190 15.47 41.68 -25.12
N GLN A 191 15.09 42.59 -24.22
CA GLN A 191 15.44 44.01 -24.30
C GLN A 191 16.96 44.23 -24.27
N THR A 192 17.70 43.48 -23.44
CA THR A 192 19.17 43.57 -23.40
C THR A 192 19.85 43.06 -24.67
N GLN A 193 19.24 42.14 -25.40
CA GLN A 193 19.79 41.61 -26.66
C GLN A 193 19.53 42.50 -27.88
N HIS A 194 18.51 43.37 -27.83
CA HIS A 194 18.09 44.22 -28.95
C HIS A 194 18.42 45.71 -28.76
N SER A 195 19.14 46.05 -27.68
CA SER A 195 19.60 47.42 -27.37
C SER A 195 21.11 47.62 -27.66
N CYS A 196 21.73 46.74 -28.44
CA CYS A 196 23.08 46.90 -28.99
C CYS A 196 23.02 47.15 -30.49
#